data_AF-A0A5C6AI14-F1
#
_entry.id   AF-A0A5C6AI14-F1
#
_cell.length_a   1.000
_cell.length_b   1.000
_cell.length_c   1.000
_cell.angle_alpha   90.00
_cell.angle_beta   90.00
_cell.angle_gamma   90.00
#
_symmetry.space_group_name_H-M   'P 1'
#
loop_
_entity.id
_entity.type
_entity.pdbx_description
1 polymer ?
#
loop_
_entity_poly.entity_id
_entity_poly.type
_entity_poly.pdbx_seq_one_letter_code
_entity_poly.pdbx_strand_id
1 'polypeptide(L)'
;MRLGSLVTTSMTLFIFLATANSDETPQANNAGLTLFRQHVRTDLIHHCLDCHGGKSTKGNFDISTREALMESGFVGESVSVLSAQAGEPGQWAAY
;
A
#
# COMPACT_ATOMS: atom_id res chain seq x y z
N MET A 1 -11.74 -42.23 42.34
CA MET A 1 -11.52 -40.82 42.77
C MET A 1 -11.14 -40.01 41.55
N ARG A 2 -12.01 -39.09 41.13
CA ARG A 2 -11.83 -38.25 39.93
C ARG A 2 -10.92 -37.06 40.28
N LEU A 3 -9.61 -37.21 40.08
CA LEU A 3 -8.69 -36.08 39.88
C LEU A 3 -8.96 -35.59 38.45
N GLY A 4 -9.67 -34.50 38.17
CA GLY A 4 -9.42 -33.13 38.63
C GLY A 4 -8.71 -32.39 37.49
N SER A 5 -9.33 -32.22 36.31
CA SER A 5 -10.03 -30.99 35.89
C SER A 5 -9.27 -29.66 36.03
N LEU A 6 -7.95 -29.69 36.20
CA LEU A 6 -7.09 -28.49 36.31
C LEU A 6 -6.20 -28.22 35.09
N VAL A 7 -6.04 -29.17 34.17
CA VAL A 7 -5.10 -29.03 33.04
C VAL A 7 -5.70 -28.25 31.85
N THR A 8 -7.02 -28.08 31.80
CA THR A 8 -7.69 -27.43 30.65
C THR A 8 -7.83 -25.90 30.78
N THR A 9 -7.73 -25.32 31.98
CA THR A 9 -7.77 -23.84 32.14
C THR A 9 -6.46 -23.17 31.72
N SER A 10 -5.34 -23.90 31.75
CA SER A 10 -4.03 -23.38 31.31
C SER A 10 -3.90 -23.31 29.78
N MET A 11 -4.63 -24.13 29.04
CA MET A 11 -4.47 -24.25 27.57
C MET A 11 -5.41 -23.33 26.78
N THR A 12 -6.40 -22.70 27.42
CA THR A 12 -7.22 -21.65 26.80
C THR A 12 -6.62 -20.25 26.98
N LEU A 13 -5.80 -20.03 28.02
CA LEU A 13 -5.12 -18.76 28.27
C LEU A 13 -4.04 -18.45 27.22
N PHE A 14 -3.40 -19.47 26.63
CA PHE A 14 -2.41 -19.28 25.56
C PHE A 14 -3.04 -18.96 24.19
N ILE A 15 -4.28 -19.39 23.93
CA ILE A 15 -4.94 -19.13 22.64
C ILE A 15 -5.37 -17.65 22.55
N PHE A 16 -5.72 -17.01 23.68
CA PHE A 16 -6.07 -15.59 23.71
C PHE A 16 -4.88 -14.64 23.52
N LEU A 17 -3.64 -15.08 23.76
CA LEU A 17 -2.45 -14.21 23.65
C LEU A 17 -1.89 -14.11 22.21
N ALA A 18 -2.29 -15.02 21.32
CA ALA A 18 -1.75 -15.11 19.97
C ALA A 18 -2.45 -14.21 18.92
N THR A 19 -3.57 -13.55 19.24
CA THR A 19 -4.29 -12.68 18.30
C THR A 19 -3.88 -11.20 18.36
N ALA A 20 -2.88 -10.83 19.14
CA ALA A 20 -2.47 -9.42 19.31
C ALA A 20 -1.41 -8.92 18.29
N ASN A 21 -1.06 -9.70 17.25
CA ASN A 21 0.02 -9.34 16.30
C ASN A 21 -0.44 -8.96 14.88
N SER A 22 -1.74 -8.77 14.65
CA SER A 22 -2.21 -8.11 13.42
C SER A 22 -2.60 -6.68 13.74
N ASP A 23 -1.63 -5.86 14.13
CA ASP A 23 -1.76 -4.41 14.02
C ASP A 23 -1.49 -4.05 12.56
N GLU A 24 -2.47 -4.32 11.69
CA GLU A 24 -2.51 -3.79 10.33
C GLU A 24 -2.98 -2.33 10.38
N THR A 25 -2.20 -1.49 11.05
CA THR A 25 -2.25 -0.05 10.84
C THR A 25 -1.64 0.23 9.46
N PRO A 26 -2.36 0.92 8.57
CA PRO A 26 -1.82 1.33 7.28
C PRO A 26 -0.89 2.52 7.49
N GLN A 27 0.29 2.24 8.04
CA GLN A 27 1.41 3.16 7.99
C GLN A 27 1.91 3.15 6.56
N ALA A 28 1.94 4.32 5.89
CA ALA A 28 2.69 4.46 4.65
C ALA A 28 4.09 3.86 4.86
N ASN A 29 4.41 2.79 4.15
CA ASN A 29 5.67 2.11 4.31
C ASN A 29 6.81 3.03 3.83
N ASN A 30 7.46 3.73 4.76
CA ASN A 30 8.51 4.71 4.43
C ASN A 30 9.62 4.12 3.55
N ALA A 31 9.92 2.83 3.71
CA ALA A 31 10.82 2.09 2.83
C ALA A 31 10.32 1.98 1.39
N GLY A 32 9.02 1.71 1.19
CA GLY A 32 8.39 1.62 -0.13
C GLY A 32 8.41 2.97 -0.88
N LEU A 33 8.06 4.05 -0.19
CA LEU A 33 8.14 5.40 -0.75
C LEU A 33 9.59 5.79 -1.09
N THR A 34 10.55 5.43 -0.26
CA THR A 34 11.98 5.68 -0.52
C THR A 34 12.46 4.93 -1.76
N LEU A 35 12.14 3.63 -1.86
CA LEU A 35 12.46 2.81 -3.03
C LEU A 35 11.83 3.39 -4.30
N PHE A 36 10.57 3.81 -4.24
CA PHE A 36 9.88 4.41 -5.37
C PHE A 36 10.57 5.68 -5.85
N ARG A 37 10.87 6.61 -4.94
CA ARG A 37 11.48 7.91 -5.27
C ARG A 37 12.89 7.77 -5.83
N GLN A 38 13.69 6.87 -5.27
CA GLN A 38 15.09 6.75 -5.62
C GLN A 38 15.32 5.92 -6.90
N HIS A 39 14.50 4.88 -7.13
CA HIS A 39 14.76 3.91 -8.18
C HIS A 39 13.60 3.86 -9.18
N VAL A 40 12.41 3.47 -8.72
CA VAL A 40 11.28 3.15 -9.62
C VAL A 40 10.85 4.34 -10.46
N ARG A 41 10.78 5.54 -9.88
CA ARG A 41 10.39 6.76 -10.61
C ARG A 41 11.34 7.03 -11.78
N THR A 42 12.64 6.89 -11.57
CA THR A 42 13.66 7.13 -12.60
C THR A 42 13.48 6.17 -13.76
N ASP A 43 13.25 4.89 -13.47
CA ASP A 43 13.02 3.88 -14.51
C ASP A 43 11.73 4.15 -15.30
N LEU A 44 10.64 4.52 -14.62
CA LEU A 44 9.38 4.88 -15.29
C LEU A 44 9.55 6.11 -16.22
N ILE A 45 10.31 7.11 -15.79
CA ILE A 45 10.58 8.30 -16.62
C ILE A 45 11.41 7.92 -17.85
N HIS A 46 12.49 7.15 -17.68
CA HIS A 46 13.40 6.85 -18.79
C HIS A 46 12.86 5.82 -19.78
N HIS A 47 12.03 4.89 -19.32
CA HIS A 47 11.63 3.73 -20.13
C HIS A 47 10.17 3.74 -20.54
N CYS A 48 9.30 4.42 -19.79
CA CYS A 48 7.85 4.31 -20.00
C CYS A 48 7.22 5.65 -20.40
N LEU A 49 7.63 6.76 -19.79
CA LEU A 49 6.93 8.04 -19.90
C LEU A 49 6.87 8.57 -21.33
N ASP A 50 7.94 8.42 -22.12
CA ASP A 50 7.96 8.90 -23.52
C ASP A 50 6.79 8.38 -24.36
N CYS A 51 6.32 7.15 -24.09
CA CYS A 51 5.21 6.52 -24.79
C CYS A 51 3.88 6.53 -24.02
N HIS A 52 3.89 6.79 -22.71
CA HIS A 52 2.71 6.70 -21.85
C HIS A 52 2.49 8.01 -21.08
N GLY A 53 2.28 9.10 -21.82
CA GLY A 53 1.95 10.42 -21.25
C GLY A 53 2.99 11.52 -21.50
N GLY A 54 4.12 11.19 -22.14
CA GLY A 54 5.17 12.12 -22.55
C GLY A 54 4.96 12.61 -23.98
N LYS A 55 5.72 12.04 -24.93
CA LYS A 55 5.66 12.42 -26.36
C LYS A 55 4.41 11.86 -27.06
N SER A 56 3.86 10.79 -26.51
CA SER A 56 2.63 10.14 -26.97
C SER A 56 1.98 9.42 -25.80
N THR A 57 0.70 9.06 -25.97
CA THR A 57 -0.06 8.27 -24.99
C THR A 57 -0.56 6.99 -25.66
N LYS A 58 0.34 6.03 -25.83
CA LYS A 58 0.06 4.75 -26.50
C LYS A 58 -0.84 3.88 -25.63
N GLY A 59 -1.74 3.15 -26.27
CA GLY A 59 -2.63 2.21 -25.59
C GLY A 59 -3.60 2.85 -24.60
N ASN A 60 -3.87 4.16 -24.73
CA ASN A 60 -4.69 4.95 -23.80
C ASN A 60 -4.24 4.81 -22.34
N PHE A 61 -2.94 4.65 -22.13
CA PHE A 61 -2.34 4.49 -20.82
C PHE A 61 -1.37 5.64 -20.57
N ASP A 62 -1.67 6.43 -19.54
CA ASP A 62 -0.94 7.63 -19.17
C ASP A 62 -0.45 7.51 -17.73
N ILE A 63 0.88 7.58 -17.54
CA ILE A 63 1.53 7.50 -16.23
C ILE A 63 2.14 8.85 -15.80
N SER A 64 1.91 9.92 -16.56
CA SER A 64 2.53 11.23 -16.35
C SER A 64 2.02 11.92 -15.09
N THR A 65 0.79 11.63 -14.69
CA THR A 65 0.14 12.17 -13.49
C THR A 65 -0.63 11.07 -12.78
N ARG A 66 -0.92 11.29 -11.49
CA ARG A 66 -1.73 10.35 -10.71
C ARG A 66 -3.13 10.27 -11.29
N GLU A 67 -3.73 11.41 -11.62
CA GLU A 67 -5.10 11.52 -12.12
C GLU A 67 -5.27 10.79 -13.44
N ALA A 68 -4.35 11.00 -14.40
CA ALA A 68 -4.39 10.31 -15.69
C ALA A 68 -4.18 8.79 -15.54
N LEU A 69 -3.31 8.37 -14.61
CA LEU A 69 -3.12 6.96 -14.30
C LEU A 69 -4.39 6.34 -13.69
N MET A 70 -5.09 7.03 -12.79
CA MET A 70 -6.35 6.53 -12.22
C MET A 70 -7.46 6.46 -13.28
N GLU A 71 -7.56 7.46 -14.15
CA GLU A 71 -8.55 7.51 -15.24
C GLU A 71 -8.28 6.45 -16.32
N SER A 72 -7.06 5.93 -16.39
CA SER A 72 -6.68 4.93 -17.40
C SER A 72 -7.46 3.61 -17.29
N GLY A 73 -8.13 3.34 -16.17
CA GLY A 73 -8.88 2.10 -15.92
C GLY A 73 -7.99 0.86 -15.69
N PHE A 74 -6.67 1.00 -15.76
CA PHE A 74 -5.70 -0.07 -15.48
C PHE A 74 -5.32 -0.16 -13.99
N VAL A 75 -5.71 0.83 -13.19
CA VAL A 75 -5.50 0.82 -11.74
C VAL A 75 -6.81 0.48 -11.05
N GLY A 76 -6.80 -0.62 -10.28
CA GLY A 76 -7.97 -1.09 -9.52
C GLY A 76 -8.20 -0.33 -8.22
N GLU A 77 -9.36 -0.58 -7.61
CA GLU A 77 -9.89 0.07 -6.40
C GLU A 77 -8.92 0.04 -5.19
N SER A 78 -7.96 -0.90 -5.15
CA SER A 78 -7.00 -1.01 -4.04
C SER A 78 -6.04 0.20 -3.89
N VAL A 79 -5.99 1.12 -4.86
CA VAL A 79 -5.16 2.34 -4.78
C VAL A 79 -5.86 3.50 -4.07
N SER A 80 -7.20 3.49 -3.96
CA SER A 80 -7.94 4.53 -3.23
C SER A 80 -7.63 4.51 -1.72
N VAL A 81 -7.25 3.35 -1.19
CA VAL A 81 -6.86 3.14 0.20
C VAL A 81 -5.57 3.87 0.56
N LEU A 82 -4.58 3.95 -0.36
CA LEU A 82 -3.34 4.69 -0.12
C LEU A 82 -3.57 6.20 -0.03
N SER A 83 -4.53 6.77 -0.75
CA SER A 83 -4.89 8.19 -0.63
C SER A 83 -5.67 8.54 0.63
N ALA A 84 -6.30 7.56 1.30
CA ALA A 84 -6.94 7.78 2.59
C ALA A 84 -5.94 7.76 3.75
N GLN A 85 -4.74 7.20 3.54
CA GLN A 85 -3.70 7.02 4.58
C GLN A 85 -2.42 7.82 4.34
N ALA A 86 -2.18 8.25 3.10
CA ALA A 86 -1.31 9.38 2.82
C ALA A 86 -2.10 10.64 3.25
N GLY A 87 -1.73 11.21 4.38
CA GLY A 87 -2.59 12.11 5.14
C GLY A 87 -3.14 13.32 4.36
N GLU A 88 -4.07 13.99 5.01
CA GLU A 88 -4.70 15.29 4.71
C GLU A 88 -4.42 15.89 3.30
N PRO A 89 -5.46 16.08 2.45
CA PRO A 89 -5.31 16.74 1.15
C PRO A 89 -4.68 18.13 1.34
N GLY A 90 -3.40 18.25 0.97
CA GLY A 90 -2.59 19.45 1.20
C GLY A 90 -1.12 19.15 1.48
N GLN A 91 -0.78 17.94 1.95
CA GLN A 91 0.62 17.61 2.30
C GLN A 91 1.51 17.14 1.13
N TRP A 92 0.95 16.94 -0.07
CA TRP A 92 1.74 16.65 -1.27
C TRP A 92 2.15 17.90 -2.06
N ALA A 93 1.54 19.06 -1.79
CA ALA A 93 1.85 20.33 -2.45
C ALA A 93 3.18 20.96 -1.98
N ALA A 94 3.90 20.32 -1.06
CA ALA A 94 5.14 20.80 -0.47
C ALA A 94 6.39 20.02 -0.92
N TYR A 95 6.29 19.19 -1.96
CA TYR A 95 7.42 18.45 -2.55
C TYR A 95 7.48 18.61 -4.06
#